data_AF-A0A2K6SPK5-F1
#
_entry.id   AF-A0A2K6SPK5-F1
#
_cell.length_a   1.000
_cell.length_b   1.000
_cell.length_c   1.000
_cell.angle_alpha   90.00
_cell.angle_beta   90.00
_cell.angle_gamma   90.00
#
_symmetry.space_group_name_H-M   'P 1'
#
loop_
_entity.id
_entity.type
_entity.pdbx_description
1 polymer ?
#
loop_
_entity_poly.entity_id
_entity_poly.type
_entity_poly.pdbx_seq_one_letter_code
_entity_poly.pdbx_strand_id
1 'polypeptide(L)'
;MSWIPFKIGQPKKQIVPKTVERDFEREYGKLQQLEEQTRRLQKDMKKSTDADLALSKSAVKISVDLLSNPLCEQDQDLLNMVTALDTAMKRMDAFNQEKVNQIQKTVIEPLKKRNQLFWYWLTSKWPRSHGLPALHSWTPSTPGLGLA
;
A
#
# COMPACT_ATOMS: atom_id res chain seq x y z
N MET A 1 -18.49 44.77 -54.93
CA MET A 1 -17.94 45.32 -53.68
C MET A 1 -17.88 44.20 -52.66
N SER A 2 -16.73 43.54 -52.57
CA SER A 2 -16.39 42.57 -51.52
C SER A 2 -16.16 43.31 -50.20
N TRP A 3 -16.49 42.71 -49.05
CA TRP A 3 -15.77 42.86 -47.77
C TRP A 3 -16.40 41.92 -46.72
N ILE A 4 -15.91 40.68 -46.65
CA ILE A 4 -16.13 39.81 -45.49
C ILE A 4 -14.84 39.87 -44.66
N PRO A 5 -14.84 40.43 -43.44
CA PRO A 5 -13.63 40.54 -42.63
C PRO A 5 -13.48 39.26 -41.80
N PHE A 6 -13.26 38.10 -42.45
CA PHE A 6 -12.70 36.97 -41.71
C PHE A 6 -11.22 37.24 -41.51
N LYS A 7 -10.83 37.45 -40.24
CA LYS A 7 -9.43 37.42 -39.78
C LYS A 7 -8.87 36.00 -39.93
N ILE A 8 -8.65 35.58 -41.17
CA ILE A 8 -7.79 34.45 -41.53
C ILE A 8 -6.37 34.88 -41.17
N GLY A 9 -5.83 34.35 -40.08
CA GLY A 9 -4.43 34.60 -39.72
C GLY A 9 -4.15 34.97 -38.27
N GLN A 10 -5.12 34.95 -37.34
CA GLN A 10 -4.72 34.83 -35.94
C GLN A 10 -4.34 33.37 -35.67
N PRO A 11 -3.07 33.05 -35.38
CA PRO A 11 -2.75 31.73 -34.86
C PRO A 11 -3.63 31.54 -33.63
N LYS A 12 -4.41 30.45 -33.57
CA LYS A 12 -5.11 30.05 -32.34
C LYS A 12 -4.05 30.12 -31.25
N LYS A 13 -4.13 31.11 -30.36
CA LYS A 13 -3.17 31.25 -29.27
C LYS A 13 -3.18 29.91 -28.58
N GLN A 14 -2.05 29.19 -28.62
CA GLN A 14 -1.94 27.93 -27.94
C GLN A 14 -2.21 28.24 -26.47
N ILE A 15 -3.37 27.80 -25.97
CA ILE A 15 -3.89 28.17 -24.64
C ILE A 15 -2.91 27.72 -23.55
N VAL A 16 -2.09 26.72 -23.86
CA VAL A 16 -1.04 26.17 -23.03
C VAL A 16 0.26 26.09 -23.85
N PRO A 17 1.36 26.72 -23.42
CA PRO A 17 2.66 26.57 -24.07
C PRO A 17 3.12 25.11 -24.09
N LYS A 18 3.77 24.65 -25.18
CA LYS A 18 4.31 23.27 -25.30
C LYS A 18 5.24 22.86 -24.15
N THR A 19 5.94 23.82 -23.55
CA THR A 19 6.78 23.59 -22.38
C THR A 19 5.96 23.13 -21.18
N VAL A 20 4.78 23.73 -20.98
CA VAL A 20 3.86 23.41 -19.90
C VAL A 20 3.26 22.01 -20.10
N GLU A 21 2.84 21.65 -21.31
CA GLU A 21 2.35 20.28 -21.62
C GLU A 21 3.42 19.22 -21.31
N ARG A 22 4.68 19.47 -21.71
CA ARG A 22 5.79 18.55 -21.45
C ARG A 22 6.12 18.43 -19.95
N ASP A 23 6.06 19.53 -19.21
CA ASP A 23 6.31 19.54 -17.78
C ASP A 23 5.18 18.80 -17.03
N PHE A 24 3.92 18.96 -17.45
CA PHE A 24 2.80 18.16 -16.95
C PHE A 24 2.99 16.67 -17.18
N GLU A 25 3.35 16.25 -18.39
CA GLU A 25 3.58 14.83 -18.72
C GLU A 25 4.68 14.23 -17.83
N ARG A 26 5.76 14.99 -17.60
CA ARG A 26 6.86 14.60 -16.71
C ARG A 26 6.40 14.44 -15.26
N GLU A 27 5.68 15.43 -14.72
CA GLU A 27 5.18 15.37 -13.34
C GLU A 27 4.13 14.27 -13.16
N TYR A 28 3.29 14.06 -14.16
CA TYR A 28 2.33 12.96 -14.19
C TYR A 28 3.04 11.60 -14.18
N GLY A 29 4.11 11.43 -14.97
CA GLY A 29 4.92 10.22 -14.95
C GLY A 29 5.56 9.93 -13.59
N LYS A 30 6.06 10.95 -12.90
CA LYS A 30 6.56 10.81 -11.51
C LYS A 30 5.46 10.40 -10.55
N LEU A 31 4.27 10.99 -10.68
CA LEU A 31 3.13 10.69 -9.83
C LEU A 31 2.66 9.24 -10.00
N GLN A 32 2.64 8.72 -11.22
CA GLN A 32 2.33 7.31 -11.50
C GLN A 32 3.35 6.37 -10.85
N GLN A 33 4.64 6.69 -10.95
CA GLN A 33 5.69 5.90 -10.30
C GLN A 33 5.55 5.89 -8.78
N LEU A 34 5.27 7.05 -8.18
CA LEU A 34 5.07 7.18 -6.74
C LEU A 34 3.86 6.36 -6.26
N GLU A 35 2.74 6.41 -6.99
CA GLU A 35 1.54 5.62 -6.66
C GLU A 35 1.84 4.11 -6.71
N GLU A 36 2.56 3.64 -7.73
CA GLU A 36 2.92 2.23 -7.83
C GLU A 36 3.87 1.79 -6.71
N GLN A 37 4.92 2.57 -6.43
CA GLN A 37 5.88 2.26 -5.35
C GLN A 37 5.20 2.16 -3.99
N THR A 38 4.28 3.06 -3.72
CA THR A 38 3.63 3.16 -2.43
C THR A 38 2.50 2.14 -2.26
N ARG A 39 1.85 1.73 -3.36
CA ARG A 39 0.97 0.56 -3.38
C ARG A 39 1.74 -0.74 -3.13
N ARG A 40 2.94 -0.89 -3.71
CA ARG A 40 3.84 -2.02 -3.43
C ARG A 40 4.26 -2.04 -1.97
N LEU A 41 4.75 -0.92 -1.44
CA LEU A 41 5.14 -0.78 -0.04
C LEU A 41 3.99 -1.18 0.90
N GLN A 42 2.76 -0.71 0.66
CA GLN A 42 1.61 -1.10 1.48
C GLN A 42 1.38 -2.62 1.49
N LYS A 43 1.45 -3.27 0.31
CA LYS A 43 1.28 -4.72 0.18
C LYS A 43 2.41 -5.50 0.86
N ASP A 44 3.65 -5.08 0.64
CA ASP A 44 4.83 -5.74 1.19
C ASP A 44 4.86 -5.65 2.71
N MET A 45 4.51 -4.48 3.26
CA MET A 45 4.40 -4.31 4.71
C MET A 45 3.30 -5.19 5.31
N LYS A 46 2.13 -5.28 4.66
CA LYS A 46 1.06 -6.19 5.10
C LYS A 46 1.53 -7.66 5.08
N LYS A 47 2.18 -8.07 4.00
CA LYS A 47 2.72 -9.44 3.88
C LYS A 47 3.77 -9.73 4.95
N SER A 48 4.66 -8.77 5.24
CA SER A 48 5.66 -8.90 6.29
C SER A 48 5.01 -9.06 7.67
N THR A 49 3.99 -8.26 8.00
CA THR A 49 3.30 -8.37 9.29
C THR A 49 2.55 -9.69 9.43
N ASP A 50 1.93 -10.19 8.36
CA ASP A 50 1.24 -11.48 8.37
C ASP A 50 2.25 -12.64 8.60
N ALA A 51 3.43 -12.56 7.99
CA ALA A 51 4.51 -13.53 8.20
C ALA A 51 5.07 -13.48 9.62
N ASP A 52 5.27 -12.29 10.18
CA ASP A 52 5.74 -12.10 11.56
C ASP A 52 4.77 -12.74 12.58
N LEU A 53 3.46 -12.53 12.40
CA LEU A 53 2.43 -13.14 13.25
C LEU A 53 2.39 -14.67 13.14
N ALA A 54 2.55 -15.20 11.93
CA ALA A 54 2.58 -16.64 11.70
C ALA A 54 3.81 -17.28 12.38
N LEU A 55 4.98 -16.63 12.26
CA LEU A 55 6.22 -17.09 12.87
C LEU A 55 6.13 -17.08 14.41
N SER A 56 5.67 -15.98 15.01
CA SER A 56 5.61 -15.88 16.48
C SER A 56 4.63 -16.86 17.10
N LYS A 57 3.44 -17.04 16.48
CA LYS A 57 2.48 -18.06 16.89
C LYS A 57 3.05 -19.48 16.79
N SER A 58 3.81 -19.76 15.74
CA SER A 58 4.47 -21.06 15.58
C SER A 58 5.53 -21.29 16.65
N ALA A 59 6.32 -20.27 16.98
CA ALA A 59 7.32 -20.35 18.05
C ALA A 59 6.69 -20.60 19.43
N VAL A 60 5.59 -19.91 19.75
CA VAL A 60 4.80 -20.16 20.98
C VAL A 60 4.22 -21.57 20.98
N LYS A 61 3.71 -22.04 19.84
CA LYS A 61 3.19 -23.41 19.75
C LYS A 61 4.28 -24.44 20.05
N ILE A 62 5.47 -24.27 19.47
CA ILE A 62 6.61 -25.16 19.72
C ILE A 62 6.97 -25.18 21.22
N SER A 63 7.02 -24.03 21.89
CA SER A 63 7.35 -23.99 23.32
C SER A 63 6.28 -24.66 24.19
N VAL A 64 5.00 -24.49 23.86
CA VAL A 64 3.89 -25.16 24.55
C VAL A 64 3.91 -26.67 24.32
N ASP A 65 4.18 -27.12 23.09
CA ASP A 65 4.27 -28.54 22.74
C ASP A 65 5.44 -29.21 23.50
N LEU A 66 6.57 -28.51 23.65
CA LEU A 66 7.70 -28.97 24.46
C LEU A 66 7.37 -29.02 25.96
N LEU A 67 6.67 -28.02 26.50
CA LEU A 67 6.23 -28.03 27.91
C LEU A 67 5.28 -29.19 28.21
N SER A 68 4.46 -29.57 27.23
CA SER A 68 3.48 -30.66 27.37
C SER A 68 4.13 -32.06 27.25
N ASN A 69 5.44 -32.13 27.03
CA ASN A 69 6.16 -33.40 26.91
C ASN A 69 6.36 -34.04 28.29
N PRO A 70 6.00 -35.33 28.49
CA PRO A 70 6.18 -36.03 29.77
C PRO A 70 7.63 -36.03 30.30
N LEU A 71 8.64 -35.85 29.44
CA LEU A 71 10.04 -35.72 29.87
C LEU A 71 10.25 -34.49 30.77
N CYS A 72 9.49 -33.42 30.56
CA CYS A 72 9.53 -32.23 31.41
C CYS A 72 8.96 -32.53 32.82
N GLU A 73 8.15 -33.56 33.01
CA GLU A 73 7.69 -33.97 34.35
C GLU A 73 8.75 -34.79 35.10
N GLN A 74 9.68 -35.40 34.37
CA GLN A 74 10.70 -36.31 34.92
C GLN A 74 12.01 -35.61 35.27
N ASP A 75 12.32 -34.50 34.57
CA ASP A 75 13.56 -33.74 34.74
C ASP A 75 13.23 -32.28 35.08
N GLN A 76 13.52 -31.90 36.32
CA GLN A 76 13.24 -30.56 36.85
C GLN A 76 14.07 -29.46 36.17
N ASP A 77 15.30 -29.76 35.76
CA ASP A 77 16.16 -28.78 35.07
C ASP A 77 15.65 -28.56 33.65
N LEU A 78 15.24 -29.64 32.97
CA LEU A 78 14.57 -29.55 31.67
C LEU A 78 13.27 -28.72 31.78
N LEU A 79 12.43 -28.98 32.78
CA LEU A 79 11.20 -28.23 33.02
C LEU A 79 11.46 -26.73 33.17
N ASN A 80 12.46 -26.37 33.98
CA ASN A 80 12.84 -24.98 34.22
C ASN A 80 13.32 -24.30 32.93
N MET A 81 14.14 -24.98 32.13
CA MET A 81 14.63 -24.48 30.85
C MET A 81 13.50 -24.26 29.83
N VAL A 82 12.61 -25.24 29.66
CA VAL A 82 11.52 -25.16 28.70
C VAL A 82 10.47 -24.13 29.15
N THR A 83 10.25 -23.95 30.46
CA THR A 83 9.40 -22.88 31.01
C THR A 83 9.96 -21.49 30.73
N ALA A 84 11.28 -21.32 30.86
CA ALA A 84 11.96 -20.08 30.51
C ALA A 84 11.84 -19.78 29.01
N LEU A 85 12.00 -20.82 28.16
CA LEU A 85 11.79 -20.72 26.72
C LEU A 85 10.36 -20.28 26.38
N ASP A 86 9.34 -20.94 26.95
CA ASP A 86 7.93 -20.60 26.72
C ASP A 86 7.59 -19.17 27.13
N THR A 87 8.11 -18.74 28.29
CA THR A 87 7.98 -17.36 28.76
C THR A 87 8.61 -16.38 27.77
N ALA A 88 9.80 -16.70 27.23
CA ALA A 88 10.47 -15.88 26.23
C ALA A 88 9.69 -15.84 24.91
N MET A 89 9.14 -16.97 24.44
CA MET A 89 8.35 -17.03 23.21
C MET A 89 7.06 -16.22 23.33
N LYS A 90 6.36 -16.30 24.47
CA LYS A 90 5.16 -15.48 24.74
C LYS A 90 5.47 -14.00 24.79
N ARG A 91 6.59 -13.59 25.40
CA ARG A 91 7.05 -12.18 25.38
C ARG A 91 7.37 -11.70 23.97
N MET A 92 8.02 -12.55 23.16
CA MET A 92 8.32 -12.25 21.77
C MET A 92 7.04 -12.12 20.93
N ASP A 93 6.04 -12.98 21.14
CA ASP A 93 4.74 -12.87 20.46
C ASP A 93 4.03 -11.56 20.82
N ALA A 94 3.98 -11.20 22.10
CA ALA A 94 3.41 -9.93 22.53
C ALA A 94 4.14 -8.72 21.91
N PHE A 95 5.47 -8.76 21.86
CA PHE A 95 6.27 -7.73 21.19
C PHE A 95 5.96 -7.65 19.68
N ASN A 96 5.84 -8.79 19.00
CA ASN A 96 5.49 -8.82 17.58
C ASN A 96 4.08 -8.31 17.33
N GLN A 97 3.11 -8.59 18.20
CA GLN A 97 1.77 -8.02 18.11
C GLN A 97 1.80 -6.49 18.19
N GLU A 98 2.59 -5.93 19.10
CA GLU A 98 2.74 -4.47 19.21
C GLU A 98 3.46 -3.88 17.99
N LYS A 99 4.54 -4.51 17.51
CA LYS A 99 5.21 -4.13 16.26
C LYS A 99 4.23 -4.08 15.09
N VAL A 100 3.39 -5.11 14.95
CA VAL A 100 2.37 -5.19 13.88
C VAL A 100 1.32 -4.07 14.03
N ASN A 101 0.85 -3.82 15.24
CA ASN A 101 -0.08 -2.72 15.54
C ASN A 101 0.51 -1.34 15.17
N GLN A 102 1.79 -1.13 15.46
CA GLN A 102 2.50 0.10 15.08
C GLN A 102 2.64 0.23 13.56
N ILE A 103 3.04 -0.83 12.85
CA ILE A 103 3.12 -0.82 11.38
C ILE A 103 1.75 -0.55 10.76
N GLN A 104 0.68 -1.12 11.32
CA GLN A 104 -0.68 -0.90 10.86
C GLN A 104 -1.05 0.60 10.91
N LYS A 105 -0.80 1.25 12.06
CA LYS A 105 -1.14 2.66 12.29
C LYS A 105 -0.23 3.65 11.57
N THR A 106 1.05 3.32 11.40
CA THR A 106 2.06 4.25 10.87
C THR A 106 2.32 4.10 9.38
N VAL A 107 2.05 2.94 8.79
CA VAL A 107 2.33 2.67 7.37
C VAL A 107 1.08 2.21 6.62
N ILE A 108 0.42 1.13 7.06
CA ILE A 108 -0.66 0.50 6.29
C ILE A 108 -1.88 1.43 6.17
N GLU A 109 -2.36 1.98 7.29
CA GLU A 109 -3.52 2.87 7.30
C GLU A 109 -3.26 4.21 6.59
N PRO A 110 -2.14 4.92 6.84
CA PRO A 110 -1.82 6.15 6.12
C PRO A 110 -1.74 5.94 4.60
N LEU A 111 -1.08 4.88 4.15
CA LEU A 111 -0.99 4.56 2.71
C LEU A 111 -2.36 4.21 2.12
N LYS A 112 -3.18 3.44 2.85
CA LYS A 112 -4.56 3.15 2.43
C LYS A 112 -5.38 4.43 2.26
N LYS A 113 -5.32 5.33 3.24
CA LYS A 113 -6.04 6.61 3.21
C LYS A 113 -5.55 7.51 2.08
N ARG A 114 -4.23 7.62 1.90
CA ARG A 114 -3.65 8.40 0.81
C ARG A 114 -4.09 7.86 -0.56
N ASN A 115 -4.06 6.54 -0.76
CA ASN A 115 -4.53 5.91 -2.01
C ASN A 115 -6.00 6.24 -2.29
N GLN A 116 -6.86 6.14 -1.28
CA GLN A 116 -8.28 6.52 -1.43
C GLN A 116 -8.46 7.99 -1.81
N LEU A 117 -7.72 8.91 -1.17
CA LEU A 117 -7.76 10.33 -1.50
C LEU A 117 -7.24 10.62 -2.90
N PHE A 118 -6.18 9.93 -3.33
CA PHE A 118 -5.63 10.03 -4.67
C PHE A 118 -6.66 9.60 -5.72
N TRP A 119 -7.30 8.44 -5.55
CA TRP A 119 -8.34 7.95 -6.46
C TRP A 119 -9.58 8.86 -6.47
N TYR A 120 -10.01 9.37 -5.31
CA TYR A 120 -11.10 10.35 -5.25
C TYR A 120 -10.75 11.62 -6.03
N TRP A 121 -9.56 12.17 -5.83
CA TRP A 121 -9.12 13.35 -6.56
C TRP A 121 -9.05 13.08 -8.07
N LEU A 122 -8.46 11.96 -8.48
CA LEU A 122 -8.28 11.60 -9.88
C LEU A 122 -9.61 11.38 -10.62
N THR A 123 -10.57 10.72 -9.98
CA THR A 123 -11.87 10.39 -10.61
C THR A 123 -12.88 11.53 -10.51
N SER A 124 -12.83 12.33 -9.43
CA SER A 124 -13.88 13.28 -9.10
C SER A 124 -13.48 14.75 -9.19
N LYS A 125 -12.21 15.11 -8.92
CA LYS A 125 -11.75 16.52 -8.89
C LYS A 125 -11.01 16.91 -10.17
N TRP A 126 -10.12 16.07 -10.67
CA TRP A 126 -9.33 16.33 -11.88
C TRP A 126 -10.17 16.55 -13.14
N PRO A 127 -11.19 15.71 -13.47
CA PRO A 127 -11.99 15.95 -14.66
C PRO A 127 -12.74 17.28 -14.58
N ARG A 128 -13.25 17.63 -13.39
CA ARG A 128 -13.94 18.90 -13.13
C ARG A 128 -13.04 20.12 -13.30
N SER A 129 -11.76 20.06 -12.88
CA SER A 129 -10.83 21.19 -13.06
C SER A 129 -10.40 21.40 -14.52
N HIS A 130 -10.54 20.37 -15.38
CA HIS A 130 -10.18 20.43 -16.79
C HIS A 130 -11.37 20.43 -17.75
N GLY A 131 -12.60 20.58 -17.24
CA GLY A 131 -13.82 20.58 -18.06
C GLY A 131 -14.08 19.25 -18.79
N LEU A 132 -13.47 18.15 -18.32
CA LEU A 132 -13.65 16.80 -18.86
C LEU A 132 -14.85 16.11 -18.18
N PRO A 133 -15.61 15.28 -18.90
CA PRO A 133 -16.66 14.47 -18.29
C PRO A 133 -16.05 13.59 -17.19
N ALA A 134 -16.78 13.41 -16.09
CA ALA A 134 -16.31 12.61 -14.97
C ALA A 134 -15.93 11.19 -15.46
N LEU A 135 -14.72 10.75 -15.12
CA LEU A 135 -14.16 9.45 -15.47
C LEU A 135 -14.83 8.34 -14.64
N HIS A 136 -16.16 8.21 -14.70
CA HIS A 136 -16.88 7.12 -14.04
C HIS A 136 -16.69 5.77 -14.76
N SER A 137 -16.09 5.76 -15.95
CA SER A 137 -15.90 4.56 -16.79
C SER A 137 -14.44 4.15 -17.03
N TRP A 138 -13.45 4.90 -16.52
CA TRP A 138 -12.05 4.46 -16.59
C TRP A 138 -11.78 3.47 -15.46
N THR A 139 -12.14 2.21 -15.69
CA THR A 139 -11.42 1.11 -15.05
C THR A 139 -10.08 1.02 -15.76
N PRO A 140 -8.93 1.21 -15.08
CA PRO A 140 -7.67 0.74 -15.63
C PRO A 140 -7.84 -0.76 -15.74
N SER A 141 -7.94 -1.28 -16.95
CA SER A 141 -7.82 -2.71 -17.20
C SER A 141 -6.52 -3.18 -16.56
N THR A 142 -6.63 -3.80 -15.39
CA THR A 142 -5.58 -4.62 -14.79
C THR A 142 -5.15 -5.64 -15.84
N PRO A 143 -3.90 -5.64 -16.33
CA PRO A 143 -3.37 -6.81 -16.98
C PRO A 143 -3.08 -7.83 -15.87
N GLY A 144 -3.88 -8.89 -15.80
CA GLY A 144 -3.55 -10.09 -15.03
C GLY A 144 -4.25 -10.21 -13.67
N LEU A 145 -5.54 -10.50 -13.69
CA LEU A 145 -6.19 -11.40 -12.72
C LEU A 145 -7.30 -12.13 -13.48
N GLY A 146 -6.88 -13.10 -14.31
CA GLY A 146 -7.77 -14.17 -14.75
C GLY A 146 -7.84 -15.18 -13.61
N LEU A 147 -9.03 -15.33 -13.05
CA LEU A 147 -9.41 -16.49 -12.26
C LEU A 147 -9.52 -17.69 -13.22
N ALA A 148 -8.63 -18.66 -13.03
CA ALA A 148 -8.84 -20.10 -13.20
C ALA A 148 -7.90 -20.80 -12.21
#